data_AF-A0A5N6N9B2-F1
#
_entry.id   AF-A0A5N6N9B2-F1
#
_cell.length_a   1.000
_cell.length_b   1.000
_cell.length_c   1.000
_cell.angle_alpha   90.00
_cell.angle_beta   90.00
_cell.angle_gamma   90.00
#
_symmetry.space_group_name_H-M   'P 1'
#
loop_
_entity.id
_entity.type
_entity.pdbx_description
1 polymer ?
#
loop_
_entity_poly.entity_id
_entity_poly.type
_entity_poly.pdbx_seq_one_letter_code
_entity_poly.pdbx_strand_id
1 'polypeptide(L)'
;MGTTFHLSPARVFSFPAISRRKPPHILPKHASSILSLLTSTTSHLPTKHTTIATSSNTIYQDNWLESIAIAYLSKTVQETAGVKNDTPGYKGIVSVSAAVFREFSSTEQRAFVLKVLEKVVPSFTLFMASIPISSLLMPQSKFTREFSAIFTTVAFRWLVGPSEVRELEFEGKKERNVVHIKKCRFLEEANCIGMCTNLCKMPTQEFMKKNFGIPVYMVPNFDDMSCEIIYGQDPPAQEDDPAFKEPCYKLCNHC
;
A
#
# COMPACT_ATOMS: atom_id res chain seq x y z
N MET A 1 12.15 17.57 22.46
CA MET A 1 12.67 18.48 21.42
C MET A 1 11.90 18.20 20.15
N GLY A 2 10.92 19.04 19.83
CA GLY A 2 10.06 18.86 18.66
C GLY A 2 10.78 19.33 17.40
N THR A 3 10.85 18.47 16.39
CA THR A 3 11.26 18.86 15.03
C THR A 3 10.12 19.67 14.41
N THR A 4 10.33 20.97 14.29
CA THR A 4 9.40 21.88 13.60
C THR A 4 9.49 21.65 12.10
N PHE A 5 8.46 21.00 11.53
CA PHE A 5 8.31 20.89 10.08
C PHE A 5 7.86 22.24 9.52
N HIS A 6 8.79 23.01 8.97
CA HIS A 6 8.43 24.21 8.22
C HIS A 6 8.04 23.77 6.81
N LEU A 7 6.75 23.45 6.60
CA LEU A 7 6.22 23.34 5.25
C LEU A 7 6.36 24.71 4.57
N SER A 8 7.12 24.75 3.48
CA SER A 8 7.19 25.94 2.63
C SER A 8 5.78 26.22 2.08
N PRO A 9 5.32 27.48 2.00
CA PRO A 9 3.98 27.79 1.52
C PRO A 9 3.80 27.13 0.15
N ALA A 10 2.78 26.28 0.11
CA ALA A 10 2.45 25.35 -0.93
C ALA A 10 2.86 25.84 -2.33
N ARG A 11 3.79 25.13 -2.98
CA ARG A 11 3.53 24.78 -4.38
C ARG A 11 2.37 23.80 -4.32
N VAL A 12 1.17 24.38 -4.23
CA VAL A 12 -0.10 23.72 -4.46
C VAL A 12 0.12 22.78 -5.62
N PHE A 13 -0.16 21.50 -5.40
CA PHE A 13 -0.15 20.53 -6.47
C PHE A 13 -1.02 21.09 -7.60
N SER A 14 -0.41 21.61 -8.66
CA SER A 14 -1.12 21.93 -9.89
C SER A 14 -1.41 20.61 -10.60
N PHE A 15 -2.37 19.86 -10.07
CA PHE A 15 -3.00 18.78 -10.82
C PHE A 15 -3.90 19.44 -11.89
N PRO A 16 -3.82 19.03 -13.17
CA PRO A 16 -4.74 19.54 -14.18
C PRO A 16 -6.17 19.19 -13.79
N ALA A 17 -7.08 20.16 -13.87
CA ALA A 17 -8.48 19.97 -13.55
C ALA A 17 -9.10 18.90 -14.48
N ILE A 18 -9.52 17.78 -13.90
CA ILE A 18 -10.32 16.78 -14.61
C ILE A 18 -11.70 17.40 -14.87
N SER A 19 -12.04 17.54 -16.16
CA SER A 19 -13.33 18.03 -16.65
C SER A 19 -14.47 17.16 -16.09
N ARG A 20 -15.31 17.74 -15.22
CA ARG A 20 -16.54 17.11 -14.74
C ARG A 20 -17.54 17.02 -15.91
N ARG A 21 -17.65 15.85 -16.54
CA ARG A 21 -18.87 15.49 -17.25
C ARG A 21 -19.92 15.06 -16.22
N LYS A 22 -21.10 15.70 -16.24
CA LYS A 22 -22.24 15.36 -15.38
C LYS A 22 -22.73 13.93 -15.68
N PRO A 23 -22.96 13.08 -14.67
CA PRO A 23 -23.68 11.82 -14.88
C PRO A 23 -25.18 12.10 -15.08
N PRO A 24 -25.90 11.29 -15.89
CA PRO A 24 -27.33 11.46 -16.11
C PRO A 24 -28.13 11.04 -14.88
N HIS A 25 -29.19 11.80 -14.60
CA HIS A 25 -30.18 11.51 -13.56
C HIS A 25 -30.93 10.20 -13.85
N ILE A 26 -30.92 9.27 -12.91
CA ILE A 26 -31.84 8.11 -12.88
C ILE A 26 -32.69 8.22 -11.62
N LEU A 27 -34.02 8.25 -11.83
CA LEU A 27 -35.07 8.36 -10.83
C LEU A 27 -35.29 7.00 -10.11
N PRO A 28 -35.58 6.95 -8.80
CA PRO A 28 -35.78 5.69 -8.09
C PRO A 28 -37.22 5.18 -8.25
N LYS A 29 -37.38 3.87 -8.46
CA LYS A 29 -38.68 3.17 -8.31
C LYS A 29 -38.65 2.21 -7.12
N HIS A 30 -39.81 2.17 -6.49
CA HIS A 30 -40.16 1.72 -5.14
C HIS A 30 -40.01 0.21 -4.86
N ALA A 31 -39.61 -0.08 -3.61
CA ALA A 31 -40.09 -1.09 -2.66
C ALA A 31 -40.19 -2.59 -3.02
N SER A 32 -39.65 -3.43 -2.13
CA SER A 32 -40.46 -4.19 -1.16
C SER A 32 -39.60 -4.77 -0.04
N SER A 33 -40.04 -4.57 1.21
CA SER A 33 -39.50 -5.15 2.44
C SER A 33 -40.03 -6.57 2.65
N ILE A 34 -39.18 -7.48 3.14
CA ILE A 34 -39.62 -8.67 3.86
C ILE A 34 -38.94 -8.70 5.22
N LEU A 35 -39.78 -8.63 6.23
CA LEU A 35 -39.51 -8.74 7.66
C LEU A 35 -39.18 -10.20 8.00
N SER A 36 -38.11 -10.45 8.75
CA SER A 36 -37.99 -11.70 9.52
C SER A 36 -37.48 -11.39 10.92
N LEU A 37 -38.35 -11.66 11.90
CA LEU A 37 -38.08 -11.70 13.33
C LEU A 37 -37.24 -12.94 13.63
N LEU A 38 -36.20 -12.81 14.45
CA LEU A 38 -35.76 -13.85 15.39
C LEU A 38 -35.23 -13.19 16.67
N THR A 39 -35.74 -13.69 17.78
CA THR A 39 -35.56 -13.22 19.15
C THR A 39 -34.31 -13.79 19.81
N SER A 40 -33.63 -12.90 20.54
CA SER A 40 -32.90 -13.03 21.81
C SER A 40 -32.33 -14.39 22.26
N THR A 41 -31.02 -14.43 22.52
CA THR A 41 -30.46 -15.06 23.73
C THR A 41 -29.18 -14.35 24.18
N THR A 42 -29.21 -13.88 25.41
CA THR A 42 -28.11 -13.37 26.23
C THR A 42 -27.14 -14.52 26.57
N SER A 43 -25.84 -14.36 26.33
CA SER A 43 -24.83 -15.06 27.12
C SER A 43 -23.49 -14.30 27.13
N HIS A 44 -23.10 -13.90 28.33
CA HIS A 44 -21.75 -13.77 28.88
C HIS A 44 -20.60 -13.35 27.96
N LEU A 45 -20.22 -12.09 28.09
CA LEU A 45 -18.93 -11.53 27.70
C LEU A 45 -17.82 -12.13 28.60
N PRO A 46 -16.83 -12.87 28.07
CA PRO A 46 -15.57 -13.01 28.76
C PRO A 46 -14.71 -11.79 28.39
N THR A 47 -14.36 -11.02 29.39
CA THR A 47 -13.40 -9.92 29.34
C THR A 47 -12.09 -10.45 28.77
N LYS A 48 -11.89 -10.29 27.46
CA LYS A 48 -10.61 -10.62 26.81
C LYS A 48 -9.64 -9.52 27.22
N HIS A 49 -8.91 -9.77 28.31
CA HIS A 49 -7.71 -9.01 28.62
C HIS A 49 -6.78 -9.14 27.41
N THR A 50 -6.75 -8.11 26.58
CA THR A 50 -5.77 -7.95 25.52
C THR A 50 -4.41 -7.82 26.19
N THR A 51 -3.73 -8.95 26.36
CA THR A 51 -2.32 -8.99 26.66
C THR A 51 -1.62 -8.23 25.53
N ILE A 52 -1.16 -7.03 25.84
CA ILE A 52 -0.34 -6.21 24.96
C ILE A 52 0.90 -7.06 24.66
N ALA A 53 0.96 -7.63 23.46
CA ALA A 53 2.21 -8.13 22.94
C ALA A 53 3.15 -6.93 22.86
N THR A 54 4.09 -6.85 23.79
CA THR A 54 5.21 -5.92 23.72
C THR A 54 6.02 -6.34 22.49
N SER A 55 5.71 -5.78 21.33
CA SER A 55 6.47 -6.06 20.12
C SER A 55 7.87 -5.49 20.32
N SER A 56 8.86 -6.37 20.41
CA SER A 56 10.24 -5.96 20.25
C SER A 56 10.38 -5.39 18.84
N ASN A 57 10.79 -4.12 18.72
CA ASN A 57 11.07 -3.50 17.43
C ASN A 57 12.10 -4.36 16.68
N THR A 58 11.76 -4.78 15.47
CA THR A 58 12.67 -5.58 14.64
C THR A 58 13.87 -4.72 14.22
N ILE A 59 15.08 -5.22 14.48
CA ILE A 59 16.32 -4.55 14.03
C ILE A 59 16.57 -4.95 12.58
N TYR A 60 16.39 -4.00 11.66
CA TYR A 60 16.73 -4.16 10.26
C TYR A 60 18.20 -3.80 10.02
N GLN A 61 18.98 -4.75 9.48
CA GLN A 61 20.36 -4.52 9.07
C GLN A 61 20.40 -4.35 7.54
N ASP A 62 20.50 -3.10 7.10
CA ASP A 62 20.59 -2.75 5.69
C ASP A 62 22.04 -2.85 5.22
N ASN A 63 22.29 -3.56 4.12
CA ASN A 63 23.59 -3.53 3.47
C ASN A 63 23.79 -2.19 2.73
N TRP A 64 24.98 -1.99 2.14
CA TRP A 64 25.32 -0.71 1.50
C TRP A 64 24.44 -0.40 0.27
N LEU A 65 24.00 -1.39 -0.51
CA LEU A 65 23.09 -1.19 -1.64
C LEU A 65 21.68 -0.83 -1.16
N GLU A 66 21.20 -1.53 -0.14
CA GLU A 66 19.91 -1.25 0.49
C GLU A 66 19.91 0.16 1.11
N SER A 67 21.02 0.57 1.73
CA SER A 67 21.21 1.92 2.26
C SER A 67 21.15 2.99 1.16
N ILE A 68 21.75 2.74 0.00
CA ILE A 68 21.65 3.63 -1.17
C ILE A 68 20.19 3.71 -1.67
N ALA A 69 19.50 2.58 -1.76
CA ALA A 69 18.10 2.54 -2.19
C ALA A 69 17.19 3.31 -1.22
N ILE A 70 17.39 3.14 0.09
CA ILE A 70 16.70 3.90 1.14
C ILE A 70 16.98 5.40 1.02
N ALA A 71 18.24 5.79 0.84
CA ALA A 71 18.62 7.20 0.69
C ALA A 71 17.97 7.82 -0.55
N TYR A 72 17.96 7.09 -1.68
CA TYR A 72 17.33 7.54 -2.92
C TYR A 72 15.81 7.69 -2.77
N LEU A 73 15.13 6.70 -2.19
CA LEU A 73 13.69 6.78 -1.93
C LEU A 73 13.36 7.92 -0.96
N SER A 74 14.10 8.03 0.15
CA SER A 74 13.92 9.11 1.13
C SER A 74 14.06 10.48 0.49
N LYS A 75 15.11 10.70 -0.31
CA LYS A 75 15.30 11.94 -1.07
C LYS A 75 14.13 12.21 -2.02
N THR A 76 13.69 11.19 -2.77
CA THR A 76 12.60 11.35 -3.74
C THR A 76 11.26 11.68 -3.07
N VAL A 77 10.98 11.07 -1.93
CA VAL A 77 9.80 11.36 -1.09
C VAL A 77 9.86 12.80 -0.57
N GLN A 78 10.99 13.23 -0.03
CA GLN A 78 11.22 14.59 0.46
C GLN A 78 11.05 15.66 -0.64
N GLU A 79 11.74 15.47 -1.78
CA GLU A 79 11.66 16.39 -2.91
C GLU A 79 10.24 16.47 -3.51
N THR A 80 9.52 15.35 -3.52
CA THR A 80 8.14 15.32 -4.00
C THR A 80 7.17 15.99 -3.04
N ALA A 81 7.44 15.91 -1.73
CA ALA A 81 6.67 16.59 -0.69
C ALA A 81 7.05 18.07 -0.54
N GLY A 82 8.18 18.50 -1.12
CA GLY A 82 8.70 19.85 -0.97
C GLY A 82 9.22 20.15 0.43
N VAL A 83 9.63 19.11 1.17
CA VAL A 83 10.12 19.23 2.56
C VAL A 83 11.59 18.82 2.64
N LYS A 84 12.29 19.34 3.66
CA LYS A 84 13.59 18.83 4.07
C LYS A 84 13.41 18.12 5.41
N ASN A 85 13.96 16.91 5.53
CA ASN A 85 13.91 16.12 6.75
C ASN A 85 15.30 15.50 7.01
N ASP A 86 15.89 15.87 8.14
CA ASP A 86 17.22 15.40 8.54
C ASP A 86 17.20 14.02 9.20
N THR A 87 16.02 13.39 9.32
CA THR A 87 15.89 12.04 9.89
C THR A 87 16.57 11.02 8.97
N PRO A 88 17.60 10.30 9.44
CA PRO A 88 18.37 9.39 8.61
C PRO A 88 17.62 8.09 8.29
N GLY A 89 18.03 7.45 7.20
CA GLY A 89 17.61 6.09 6.85
C GLY A 89 16.11 5.93 6.61
N TYR A 90 15.61 4.73 6.89
CA TYR A 90 14.21 4.36 6.62
C TYR A 90 13.21 5.21 7.40
N LYS A 91 13.58 5.64 8.62
CA LYS A 91 12.74 6.51 9.46
C LYS A 91 12.45 7.85 8.82
N GLY A 92 13.35 8.37 7.98
CA GLY A 92 13.09 9.57 7.19
C GLY A 92 11.93 9.41 6.21
N ILE A 93 11.84 8.24 5.56
CA ILE A 93 10.72 7.90 4.66
C ILE A 93 9.41 7.93 5.46
N VAL A 94 9.36 7.17 6.56
CA VAL A 94 8.16 7.06 7.42
C VAL A 94 7.75 8.41 8.00
N SER A 95 8.71 9.23 8.43
CA SER A 95 8.46 10.57 8.98
C SER A 95 7.80 11.50 7.96
N VAL A 96 8.31 11.54 6.73
CA VAL A 96 7.69 12.36 5.66
C VAL A 96 6.36 11.78 5.22
N SER A 97 6.25 10.46 5.09
CA SER A 97 4.97 9.78 4.80
C SER A 97 3.90 10.11 5.86
N ALA A 98 4.27 10.16 7.14
CA ALA A 98 3.36 10.55 8.21
C ALA A 98 2.94 12.03 8.12
N ALA A 99 3.81 12.92 7.65
CA ALA A 99 3.44 14.31 7.37
C ALA A 99 2.45 14.38 6.20
N VAL A 100 2.74 13.69 5.09
CA VAL A 100 1.85 13.59 3.93
C VAL A 100 0.48 13.03 4.31
N PHE A 101 0.46 11.98 5.13
CA PHE A 101 -0.79 11.38 5.60
C PHE A 101 -1.67 12.35 6.39
N ARG A 102 -1.06 13.24 7.19
CA ARG A 102 -1.78 14.21 8.02
C ARG A 102 -2.32 15.40 7.23
N GLU A 103 -1.55 15.88 6.26
CA GLU A 103 -1.84 17.14 5.58
C GLU A 103 -2.73 16.99 4.34
N PHE A 104 -2.78 15.78 3.76
CA PHE A 104 -3.45 15.55 2.47
C PHE A 104 -4.65 14.60 2.61
N SER A 105 -5.64 14.77 1.73
CA SER A 105 -6.75 13.83 1.56
C SER A 105 -6.28 12.49 0.99
N SER A 106 -7.06 11.42 1.13
CA SER A 106 -6.71 10.09 0.61
C SER A 106 -6.40 10.07 -0.90
N THR A 107 -7.11 10.87 -1.69
CA THR A 107 -6.86 11.02 -3.13
C THR A 107 -5.52 11.71 -3.41
N GLU A 108 -5.20 12.77 -2.67
CA GLU A 108 -3.94 13.49 -2.80
C GLU A 108 -2.75 12.65 -2.31
N GLN A 109 -2.92 11.92 -1.20
CA GLN A 109 -1.97 10.94 -0.70
C GLN A 109 -1.63 9.89 -1.76
N ARG A 110 -2.64 9.33 -2.43
CA ARG A 110 -2.46 8.36 -3.51
C ARG A 110 -1.73 8.98 -4.70
N ALA A 111 -2.13 10.17 -5.15
CA ALA A 111 -1.48 10.86 -6.25
C ALA A 111 -0.01 11.21 -5.93
N PHE A 112 0.27 11.58 -4.67
CA PHE A 112 1.61 11.80 -4.17
C PHE A 112 2.47 10.53 -4.32
N VAL A 113 1.99 9.39 -3.84
CA VAL A 113 2.77 8.13 -3.91
C VAL A 113 2.96 7.66 -5.35
N LEU A 114 1.94 7.78 -6.20
CA LEU A 114 2.08 7.47 -7.63
C LEU A 114 3.20 8.28 -8.28
N LYS A 115 3.27 9.58 -7.97
CA LYS A 115 4.35 10.46 -8.46
C LYS A 115 5.73 10.06 -7.92
N VAL A 116 5.81 9.59 -6.67
CA VAL A 116 7.05 9.04 -6.11
C VAL A 116 7.45 7.76 -6.87
N LEU A 117 6.52 6.83 -7.08
CA LEU A 117 6.77 5.58 -7.79
C LEU A 117 7.23 5.82 -9.24
N GLU A 118 6.60 6.75 -9.95
CA GLU A 118 7.00 7.16 -11.30
C GLU A 118 8.43 7.72 -11.36
N LYS A 119 8.88 8.41 -10.31
CA LYS A 119 10.24 8.94 -10.22
C LYS A 119 11.27 7.89 -9.82
N VAL A 120 10.90 6.98 -8.93
CA VAL A 120 11.80 5.96 -8.37
C VAL A 120 12.03 4.83 -9.37
N VAL A 121 11.01 4.46 -10.15
CA VAL A 121 11.15 3.46 -11.19
C VAL A 121 11.94 4.05 -12.36
N PRO A 122 13.01 3.39 -12.83
CA PRO A 122 13.79 3.88 -13.96
C PRO A 122 12.91 4.13 -15.19
N SER A 123 13.07 5.29 -15.83
CA SER A 123 12.26 5.68 -17.00
C SER A 123 12.33 4.65 -18.13
N PHE A 124 13.47 3.96 -18.28
CA PHE A 124 13.61 2.87 -19.25
C PHE A 124 12.66 1.71 -18.95
N THR A 125 12.44 1.36 -17.68
CA THR A 125 11.49 0.31 -17.28
C THR A 125 10.05 0.70 -17.62
N LEU A 126 9.65 1.93 -17.32
CA LEU A 126 8.33 2.45 -17.67
C LEU A 126 8.14 2.52 -19.20
N PHE A 127 9.18 2.96 -19.91
CA PHE A 127 9.18 2.97 -21.37
C PHE A 127 8.99 1.55 -21.93
N MET A 128 9.80 0.58 -21.49
CA MET A 128 9.68 -0.81 -21.93
C MET A 128 8.31 -1.40 -21.63
N ALA A 129 7.73 -1.11 -20.46
CA ALA A 129 6.40 -1.56 -20.11
C ALA A 129 5.30 -0.91 -20.98
N SER A 130 5.49 0.34 -21.42
CA SER A 130 4.54 1.07 -22.27
C SER A 130 4.55 0.67 -23.76
N ILE A 131 5.55 -0.07 -24.23
CA ILE A 131 5.62 -0.51 -25.63
C ILE A 131 4.49 -1.51 -25.89
N PRO A 132 3.69 -1.39 -26.98
CA PRO A 132 2.56 -2.30 -27.25
C PRO A 132 2.96 -3.79 -27.32
N ILE A 133 4.20 -4.05 -27.73
CA ILE A 133 4.80 -5.38 -27.81
C ILE A 133 5.03 -6.00 -26.42
N SER A 134 5.15 -5.20 -25.35
CA SER A 134 5.35 -5.70 -23.98
C SER A 134 4.20 -6.59 -23.53
N SER A 135 2.95 -6.21 -23.82
CA SER A 135 1.74 -7.01 -23.55
C SER A 135 1.71 -8.32 -24.35
N LEU A 136 2.37 -8.35 -25.52
CA LEU A 136 2.48 -9.53 -26.35
C LEU A 136 3.61 -10.47 -25.91
N LEU A 137 4.75 -9.90 -25.48
CA LEU A 137 5.93 -10.66 -25.03
C LEU A 137 5.84 -11.12 -23.57
N MET A 138 5.18 -10.32 -22.73
CA MET A 138 4.91 -10.62 -21.33
C MET A 138 3.40 -10.51 -21.07
N PRO A 139 2.58 -11.42 -21.65
CA PRO A 139 1.18 -11.53 -21.29
C PRO A 139 1.05 -11.79 -19.78
N GLN A 140 -0.15 -11.61 -19.21
CA GLN A 140 -0.51 -12.04 -17.84
C GLN A 140 -0.48 -13.58 -17.73
N SER A 141 0.70 -14.14 -17.95
CA SER A 141 1.03 -15.54 -17.95
C SER A 141 1.48 -15.95 -16.55
N LYS A 142 1.41 -17.25 -16.28
CA LYS A 142 1.98 -17.85 -15.08
C LYS A 142 3.43 -17.43 -14.88
N PHE A 143 4.25 -17.45 -15.95
CA PHE A 143 5.66 -17.06 -15.88
C PHE A 143 5.85 -15.63 -15.40
N THR A 144 5.10 -14.66 -15.95
CA THR A 144 5.19 -13.25 -15.55
C THR A 144 4.84 -13.06 -14.07
N ARG A 145 3.80 -13.75 -13.57
CA ARG A 145 3.37 -13.67 -12.17
C ARG A 145 4.41 -14.27 -11.22
N GLU A 146 4.91 -15.46 -11.54
CA GLU A 146 5.93 -16.14 -10.73
C GLU A 146 7.26 -15.36 -10.72
N PHE A 147 7.69 -14.86 -11.89
CA PHE A 147 8.86 -14.00 -11.99
C PHE A 147 8.69 -12.72 -11.16
N SER A 148 7.54 -12.05 -11.25
CA SER A 148 7.27 -10.84 -10.48
C SER A 148 7.28 -11.11 -8.97
N ALA A 149 6.70 -12.22 -8.53
CA ALA A 149 6.72 -12.61 -7.13
C ALA A 149 8.16 -12.86 -6.62
N ILE A 150 8.94 -13.64 -7.37
CA ILE A 150 10.36 -13.90 -7.04
C ILE A 150 11.16 -12.60 -7.04
N PHE A 151 11.03 -11.80 -8.09
CA PHE A 151 11.71 -10.51 -8.21
C PHE A 151 11.42 -9.62 -7.01
N THR A 152 10.16 -9.55 -6.58
CA THR A 152 9.77 -8.74 -5.43
C THR A 152 10.44 -9.16 -4.13
N THR A 153 10.58 -10.48 -3.89
CA THR A 153 11.27 -10.97 -2.68
C THR A 153 12.73 -10.57 -2.61
N VAL A 154 13.37 -10.35 -3.75
CA VAL A 154 14.78 -9.95 -3.85
C VAL A 154 14.92 -8.43 -3.87
N ALA A 155 14.19 -7.74 -4.75
CA ALA A 155 14.36 -6.32 -5.04
C ALA A 155 13.79 -5.41 -3.95
N PHE A 156 12.71 -5.82 -3.28
CA PHE A 156 12.01 -4.98 -2.30
C PHE A 156 12.21 -5.41 -0.85
N ARG A 157 13.11 -6.37 -0.59
CA ARG A 157 13.45 -6.81 0.77
C ARG A 157 13.78 -5.64 1.71
N TRP A 158 14.57 -4.67 1.27
CA TRP A 158 14.94 -3.50 2.06
C TRP A 158 13.75 -2.59 2.39
N LEU A 159 12.76 -2.56 1.50
CA LEU A 159 11.60 -1.68 1.57
C LEU A 159 10.50 -2.26 2.45
N VAL A 160 10.15 -3.52 2.22
CA VAL A 160 9.03 -4.18 2.91
C VAL A 160 9.47 -5.17 3.97
N GLY A 161 10.73 -5.61 3.97
CA GLY A 161 11.26 -6.59 4.91
C GLY A 161 11.39 -8.01 4.33
N PRO A 162 11.78 -8.98 5.18
CA PRO A 162 11.93 -10.38 4.78
C PRO A 162 10.64 -10.96 4.19
N SER A 163 10.75 -11.55 3.00
CA SER A 163 9.63 -12.14 2.29
C SER A 163 10.00 -13.45 1.62
N GLU A 164 8.99 -14.27 1.34
CA GLU A 164 9.11 -15.56 0.68
C GLU A 164 7.98 -15.74 -0.35
N VAL A 165 8.22 -16.54 -1.38
CA VAL A 165 7.19 -16.86 -2.37
C VAL A 165 6.40 -18.08 -1.92
N ARG A 166 5.07 -17.97 -1.88
CA ARG A 166 4.11 -19.03 -1.59
C ARG A 166 3.31 -19.41 -2.83
N GLU A 167 2.72 -20.59 -2.76
CA GLU A 167 1.80 -21.10 -3.78
C GLU A 167 0.37 -20.70 -3.46
N LEU A 168 -0.36 -20.26 -4.48
CA LEU A 168 -1.81 -20.11 -4.46
C LEU A 168 -2.40 -20.91 -5.61
N GLU A 169 -3.57 -21.50 -5.38
CA GLU A 169 -4.33 -22.10 -6.45
C GLU A 169 -5.09 -21.00 -7.20
N PHE A 170 -4.64 -20.73 -8.42
CA PHE A 170 -5.24 -19.74 -9.31
C PHE A 170 -5.82 -20.48 -10.51
N GLU A 171 -7.14 -20.38 -10.73
CA GLU A 171 -7.85 -21.03 -11.84
C GLU A 171 -7.58 -22.56 -11.94
N GLY A 172 -7.52 -23.25 -10.79
CA GLY A 172 -7.29 -24.71 -10.74
C GLY A 172 -5.84 -25.14 -11.00
N LYS A 173 -4.89 -24.20 -11.03
CA LYS A 173 -3.46 -24.47 -11.13
C LYS A 173 -2.72 -23.87 -9.94
N LYS A 174 -1.76 -24.63 -9.39
CA LYS A 174 -0.83 -24.09 -8.40
C LYS A 174 0.20 -23.20 -9.09
N GLU A 175 0.30 -21.97 -8.61
CA GLU A 175 1.25 -20.96 -9.08
C GLU A 175 1.99 -20.33 -7.90
N ARG A 176 3.28 -20.05 -8.10
CA ARG A 176 4.12 -19.34 -7.12
C ARG A 176 3.95 -17.83 -7.25
N ASN A 177 2.72 -17.34 -7.13
CA ASN A 177 2.35 -15.95 -7.41
C ASN A 177 2.05 -15.12 -6.15
N VAL A 178 2.26 -15.67 -4.96
CA VAL A 178 2.05 -14.93 -3.69
C VAL A 178 3.39 -14.60 -3.06
N VAL A 179 3.62 -13.33 -2.77
CA VAL A 179 4.73 -12.90 -1.91
C VAL A 179 4.20 -12.72 -0.50
N HIS A 180 4.70 -13.52 0.42
CA HIS A 180 4.41 -13.38 1.84
C HIS A 180 5.53 -12.62 2.54
N ILE A 181 5.24 -11.41 2.98
CA ILE A 181 6.12 -10.57 3.80
C ILE A 181 5.87 -10.92 5.27
N LYS A 182 6.88 -11.47 5.94
CA LYS A 182 6.74 -12.01 7.31
C LYS A 182 6.43 -10.91 8.33
N LYS A 183 7.04 -9.75 8.14
CA LYS A 183 6.81 -8.56 8.95
C LYS A 183 7.12 -7.33 8.10
N CYS A 184 6.09 -6.56 7.78
CA CYS A 184 6.16 -5.43 6.89
C CYS A 184 6.85 -4.25 7.59
N ARG A 185 8.05 -3.90 7.14
CA ARG A 185 8.87 -2.82 7.73
C ARG A 185 8.13 -1.48 7.73
N PHE A 186 7.40 -1.17 6.65
CA PHE A 186 6.64 0.08 6.58
C PHE A 186 5.50 0.10 7.60
N LEU A 187 4.75 -1.00 7.70
CA LEU A 187 3.63 -1.11 8.65
C LEU A 187 4.11 -1.08 10.10
N GLU A 188 5.21 -1.77 10.41
CA GLU A 188 5.83 -1.78 11.73
C GLU A 188 6.32 -0.39 12.15
N GLU A 189 7.10 0.28 11.31
CA GLU A 189 7.68 1.59 11.64
C GLU A 189 6.65 2.72 11.61
N ALA A 190 5.69 2.68 10.66
CA ALA A 190 4.61 3.66 10.61
C ALA A 190 3.60 3.46 11.74
N ASN A 191 3.42 2.21 12.17
CA ASN A 191 2.46 1.82 13.19
C ASN A 191 1.08 2.47 12.98
N CYS A 192 0.62 2.47 11.72
CA CYS A 192 -0.66 3.04 11.34
C CYS A 192 -1.30 2.34 10.14
N ILE A 193 -2.52 1.84 10.32
CA ILE A 193 -3.32 1.18 9.29
C ILE A 193 -3.62 2.13 8.14
N GLY A 194 -4.01 3.37 8.44
CA GLY A 194 -4.33 4.38 7.42
C GLY A 194 -3.15 4.70 6.49
N MET A 195 -1.92 4.73 7.02
CA MET A 195 -0.73 4.90 6.18
C MET A 195 -0.47 3.66 5.32
N CYS A 196 -0.63 2.46 5.87
CA CYS A 196 -0.48 1.22 5.10
C CYS A 196 -1.47 1.15 3.93
N THR A 197 -2.75 1.45 4.18
CA THR A 197 -3.78 1.38 3.14
C THR A 197 -3.62 2.49 2.10
N ASN A 198 -3.48 3.75 2.52
CA ASN A 198 -3.49 4.89 1.59
C ASN A 198 -2.14 5.20 0.93
N LEU A 199 -1.01 4.90 1.59
CA LEU A 199 0.32 5.22 1.07
C LEU A 199 1.10 4.03 0.52
N CYS A 200 0.71 2.80 0.86
CA CYS A 200 1.34 1.60 0.32
C CYS A 200 0.38 0.82 -0.57
N LYS A 201 -0.65 0.19 0.00
CA LYS A 201 -1.54 -0.74 -0.69
C LYS A 201 -2.21 -0.11 -1.92
N MET A 202 -3.03 0.92 -1.75
CA MET A 202 -3.80 1.50 -2.85
C MET A 202 -2.95 2.03 -4.00
N PRO A 203 -1.92 2.88 -3.76
CA PRO A 203 -1.08 3.38 -4.85
C PRO A 203 -0.24 2.30 -5.51
N THR A 204 0.29 1.32 -4.78
CA THR A 204 1.05 0.21 -5.39
C THR A 204 0.16 -0.64 -6.29
N GLN A 205 -1.05 -0.99 -5.85
CA GLN A 205 -2.00 -1.76 -6.66
C GLN A 205 -2.36 -1.03 -7.97
N GLU A 206 -2.59 0.29 -7.91
CA GLU A 206 -2.83 1.08 -9.12
C GLU A 206 -1.61 1.15 -10.03
N PHE A 207 -0.45 1.45 -9.46
CA PHE A 207 0.78 1.62 -10.23
C PHE A 207 1.13 0.34 -10.99
N MET A 208 1.04 -0.82 -10.34
CA MET A 208 1.30 -2.12 -10.98
C MET A 208 0.33 -2.39 -12.14
N LYS A 209 -0.96 -2.14 -11.93
CA LYS A 209 -1.97 -2.35 -12.97
C LYS A 209 -1.82 -1.37 -14.14
N LYS A 210 -1.59 -0.09 -13.85
CA LYS A 210 -1.53 0.99 -14.85
C LYS A 210 -0.23 0.96 -15.65
N ASN A 211 0.90 0.80 -14.98
CA ASN A 211 2.22 0.95 -15.60
C ASN A 211 2.80 -0.37 -16.10
N PHE A 212 2.39 -1.51 -15.54
CA PHE A 212 2.90 -2.83 -15.94
C PHE A 212 1.81 -3.78 -16.45
N GLY A 213 0.52 -3.39 -16.39
CA GLY A 213 -0.58 -4.27 -16.79
C GLY A 213 -0.77 -5.47 -15.86
N ILE A 214 -0.12 -5.48 -14.69
CA ILE A 214 -0.14 -6.60 -13.74
C ILE A 214 -1.09 -6.25 -12.59
N PRO A 215 -2.28 -6.87 -12.49
CA PRO A 215 -3.12 -6.73 -11.31
C PRO A 215 -2.43 -7.38 -10.13
N VAL A 216 -2.46 -6.67 -8.99
CA VAL A 216 -1.96 -7.18 -7.72
C VAL A 216 -2.99 -6.88 -6.64
N TYR A 217 -3.20 -7.84 -5.74
CA TYR A 217 -4.00 -7.65 -4.54
C TYR A 217 -3.10 -7.79 -3.31
N MET A 218 -3.01 -6.73 -2.52
CA MET A 218 -2.19 -6.71 -1.29
C MET A 218 -3.07 -6.95 -0.07
N VAL A 219 -2.74 -7.90 0.78
CA VAL A 219 -3.52 -8.31 1.95
C VAL A 219 -2.67 -8.13 3.21
N PRO A 220 -2.72 -6.94 3.86
CA PRO A 220 -2.02 -6.74 5.12
C PRO A 220 -2.72 -7.49 6.25
N ASN A 221 -1.94 -8.04 7.18
CA ASN A 221 -2.41 -8.53 8.46
C ASN A 221 -1.93 -7.57 9.55
N PHE A 222 -2.87 -6.94 10.25
CA PHE A 222 -2.57 -5.93 11.26
C PHE A 222 -2.30 -6.52 12.65
N ASP A 223 -2.59 -7.80 12.89
CA ASP A 223 -2.29 -8.45 14.16
C ASP A 223 -0.80 -8.81 14.29
N ASP A 224 -0.21 -9.33 13.22
CA ASP A 224 1.20 -9.76 13.18
C ASP A 224 2.11 -8.85 12.32
N MET A 225 1.53 -7.80 11.72
CA MET A 225 2.18 -6.86 10.81
C MET A 225 2.73 -7.51 9.53
N SER A 226 2.28 -8.71 9.16
CA SER A 226 2.62 -9.35 7.88
C SER A 226 1.81 -8.76 6.71
N CYS A 227 2.19 -9.09 5.48
CA CYS A 227 1.45 -8.67 4.29
C CYS A 227 1.65 -9.66 3.14
N GLU A 228 0.58 -10.00 2.43
CA GLU A 228 0.66 -10.79 1.21
C GLU A 228 0.49 -9.89 -0.02
N ILE A 229 1.25 -10.17 -1.09
CA ILE A 229 1.07 -9.55 -2.40
C ILE A 229 0.76 -10.67 -3.39
N ILE A 230 -0.48 -10.69 -3.88
CA ILE A 230 -0.99 -11.71 -4.79
C ILE A 230 -0.94 -11.18 -6.22
N TYR A 231 -0.05 -11.73 -7.03
CA TYR A 231 0.10 -11.35 -8.44
C TYR A 231 -0.96 -12.04 -9.29
N GLY A 232 -1.60 -11.28 -10.19
CA GLY A 232 -2.65 -11.77 -11.08
C GLY A 232 -4.07 -11.61 -10.55
N GLN A 233 -4.23 -11.21 -9.29
CA GLN A 233 -5.55 -11.00 -8.69
C GLN A 233 -5.90 -9.51 -8.70
N ASP A 234 -7.08 -9.19 -9.22
CA ASP A 234 -7.63 -7.84 -9.11
C ASP A 234 -8.02 -7.52 -7.66
N PRO A 235 -7.65 -6.34 -7.14
CA PRO A 235 -8.05 -5.93 -5.81
C PRO A 235 -9.56 -5.65 -5.77
N PRO A 236 -10.23 -5.87 -4.63
CA PRO A 236 -11.62 -5.50 -4.44
C PRO A 236 -11.79 -3.97 -4.49
N ALA A 237 -13.05 -3.52 -4.61
CA ALA A 237 -13.37 -2.12 -4.39
C ALA A 237 -13.02 -1.72 -2.95
N GLN A 238 -12.64 -0.45 -2.75
CA GLN A 238 -12.17 0.03 -1.45
C GLN A 238 -13.22 -0.16 -0.33
N GLU A 239 -14.51 -0.02 -0.66
CA GLU A 239 -15.64 -0.26 0.26
C GLU A 239 -15.79 -1.72 0.70
N ASP A 240 -15.37 -2.65 -0.17
CA ASP A 240 -15.44 -4.08 0.10
C ASP A 240 -14.16 -4.62 0.76
N ASP A 241 -13.05 -3.90 0.60
CA ASP A 241 -11.72 -4.31 1.02
C ASP A 241 -11.61 -4.42 2.56
N PRO A 242 -11.33 -5.62 3.11
CA PRO A 242 -11.21 -5.83 4.55
C PRO A 242 -10.20 -4.91 5.23
N ALA A 243 -9.14 -4.50 4.53
CA ALA A 243 -8.10 -3.65 5.10
C ALA A 243 -8.61 -2.26 5.52
N PHE A 244 -9.76 -1.83 5.01
CA PHE A 244 -10.41 -0.55 5.35
C PHE A 244 -11.48 -0.68 6.45
N LYS A 245 -11.78 -1.90 6.90
CA LYS A 245 -12.80 -2.18 7.93
C LYS A 245 -12.19 -2.34 9.33
N GLU A 246 -10.86 -2.50 9.39
CA GLU A 246 -10.14 -2.70 10.64
C GLU A 246 -9.94 -1.39 11.43
N PRO A 247 -10.07 -1.41 12.76
CA PRO A 247 -9.84 -0.23 13.58
C PRO A 247 -8.35 0.09 13.64
N CYS A 248 -8.01 1.37 13.63
CA CYS A 248 -6.63 1.81 13.80
C CYS A 248 -5.94 1.27 15.05
N TYR A 249 -4.62 1.11 14.96
CA TYR A 249 -3.79 0.89 16.14
C TYR A 249 -3.96 2.04 17.13
N LYS A 250 -3.97 1.70 18.43
CA LYS A 250 -4.06 2.68 19.53
C LYS A 250 -2.95 3.73 19.52
N LEU A 251 -1.83 3.40 18.91
CA LEU A 251 -0.64 4.25 18.78
C LEU A 251 -0.62 5.06 17.48
N CYS A 252 -1.55 4.80 16.55
CA CYS A 252 -1.71 5.70 15.43
C CYS A 252 -2.46 6.94 15.91
N ASN A 253 -1.78 8.08 15.94
CA ASN A 253 -2.37 9.34 16.37
C ASN A 253 -3.35 9.93 15.33
N HIS A 254 -3.52 9.29 14.17
CA HIS A 254 -4.23 9.84 13.02
C HIS A 254 -5.00 8.76 12.24
N CYS A 255 -6.31 8.78 12.39
CA CYS A 255 -7.32 7.95 11.73
C CYS A 255 -8.50 8.88 11.38
#